data_AF-A0A1B9LCC7-F1
#
_entry.id   AF-A0A1B9LCC7-F1
#
_cell.length_a   1.000
_cell.length_b   1.000
_cell.length_c   1.000
_cell.angle_alpha   90.00
_cell.angle_beta   90.00
_cell.angle_gamma   90.00
#
_symmetry.space_group_name_H-M   'P 1'
#
loop_
_entity.id
_entity.type
_entity.pdbx_description
1 polymer ?
#
loop_
_entity_poly.entity_id
_entity_poly.type
_entity_poly.pdbx_seq_one_letter_code
_entity_poly.pdbx_strand_id
1 'polypeptide(L)'
;MIKHHLDYDYLYGAICIEYQNKNILGFRYWDLIDQLWFYFLNTLNDLKTHSSSEFYFPDQPIKVILQKKNSRLILTVDDDRINVDFIEFMQAFLSAALEFYNGLLKIFPKKQEDIYYNINFIDEIKNLYHIQSST
;
A
#
# COMPACT_ATOMS: atom_id res chain seq x y z
N MET A 1 2.30 21.50 26.33
CA MET A 1 1.97 21.19 24.92
C MET A 1 3.13 20.37 24.37
N ILE A 2 3.05 19.04 24.45
CA ILE A 2 4.13 18.16 24.00
C ILE A 2 4.05 18.14 22.47
N LYS A 3 5.04 18.72 21.79
CA LYS A 3 5.26 18.44 20.36
C LYS A 3 5.60 16.96 20.29
N HIS A 4 4.65 16.12 19.87
CA HIS A 4 5.00 14.77 19.42
C HIS A 4 5.90 14.97 18.19
N HIS A 5 7.20 14.78 18.38
CA HIS A 5 8.11 14.57 17.27
C HIS A 5 7.68 13.25 16.62
N LEU A 6 7.24 13.30 15.37
CA LEU A 6 6.97 12.09 14.60
C LEU A 6 8.27 11.27 14.53
N ASP A 7 8.16 9.97 14.76
CA ASP A 7 9.26 9.03 14.58
C ASP A 7 9.09 8.35 13.22
N TYR A 8 10.11 8.44 12.37
CA TYR A 8 10.05 7.86 11.02
C TYR A 8 9.88 6.34 11.06
N ASP A 9 10.46 5.69 12.08
CA ASP A 9 10.47 4.24 12.20
C ASP A 9 9.18 3.71 12.88
N TYR A 10 8.28 4.61 13.33
CA TYR A 10 7.01 4.30 13.98
C TYR A 10 5.92 5.32 13.61
N LEU A 11 5.45 5.27 12.37
CA LEU A 11 4.38 6.15 11.90
C LEU A 11 3.04 5.45 12.01
N TYR A 12 2.17 5.98 12.84
CA TYR A 12 0.81 5.49 12.96
C TYR A 12 -0.13 6.19 11.97
N GLY A 13 -0.95 5.42 11.26
CA GLY A 13 -1.86 5.92 10.24
C GLY A 13 -2.85 4.87 9.75
N ALA A 14 -3.63 5.21 8.73
CA ALA A 14 -4.47 4.25 8.01
C ALA A 14 -4.37 4.47 6.51
N ILE A 15 -4.37 3.37 5.75
CA ILE A 15 -4.63 3.40 4.31
C ILE A 15 -6.14 3.35 4.14
N CYS A 16 -6.68 4.26 3.33
CA CYS A 16 -8.11 4.29 3.01
C CYS A 16 -8.33 3.76 1.59
N ILE A 17 -9.15 2.73 1.45
CA ILE A 17 -9.57 2.21 0.15
C ILE A 17 -11.08 2.14 0.13
N GLU A 18 -11.68 2.81 -0.85
CA GLU A 18 -13.12 2.79 -1.10
C GLU A 18 -13.35 2.39 -2.56
N TYR A 19 -14.30 1.48 -2.79
CA TYR A 19 -14.69 1.06 -4.12
C TYR A 19 -16.20 0.85 -4.17
N GLN A 20 -16.89 1.52 -5.10
CA GLN A 20 -18.34 1.46 -5.26
C GLN A 20 -19.10 1.66 -3.92
N ASN A 21 -18.73 2.70 -3.18
CA ASN A 21 -19.30 3.07 -1.87
C ASN A 21 -19.06 2.03 -0.75
N LYS A 22 -18.20 1.03 -0.98
CA LYS A 22 -17.74 0.10 0.04
C LYS A 22 -16.35 0.51 0.52
N ASN A 23 -16.26 0.88 1.80
CA ASN A 23 -14.99 1.09 2.47
C ASN A 23 -14.38 -0.28 2.83
N ILE A 24 -13.30 -0.68 2.15
CA ILE A 24 -12.59 -1.94 2.43
C ILE A 24 -11.47 -1.72 3.45
N LEU A 25 -10.84 -0.55 3.43
CA LEU A 25 -9.87 -0.08 4.40
C LEU A 25 -10.15 1.37 4.78
N GLY A 26 -9.85 1.74 6.02
CA GLY A 26 -10.03 3.08 6.56
C GLY A 26 -9.57 3.17 8.00
N PHE A 27 -9.92 4.26 8.68
CA PHE A 27 -9.43 4.57 10.04
C PHE A 27 -9.71 3.52 11.11
N ARG A 28 -10.66 2.59 10.89
CA ARG A 28 -10.86 1.43 11.80
C ARG A 28 -9.65 0.49 11.84
N TYR A 29 -8.79 0.53 10.82
CA TYR A 29 -7.59 -0.29 10.66
C TYR A 29 -6.32 0.54 10.83
N TRP A 30 -6.29 1.35 11.89
CA TRP A 30 -5.16 2.22 12.22
C TRP A 30 -3.95 1.41 12.70
N ASP A 31 -2.80 1.54 12.05
CA ASP A 31 -1.61 0.69 12.27
C ASP A 31 -0.31 1.43 11.92
N LEU A 32 0.84 0.75 11.96
CA LEU A 32 2.14 1.24 11.49
C LEU A 32 2.13 1.43 9.97
N ILE A 33 1.75 2.62 9.52
CA ILE A 33 1.50 2.93 8.11
C ILE A 33 2.79 2.91 7.28
N ASP A 34 3.94 3.21 7.89
CA ASP A 34 5.24 3.10 7.23
C ASP A 34 5.52 1.66 6.77
N GLN A 35 5.20 0.67 7.61
CA GLN A 35 5.35 -0.75 7.30
C GLN A 35 4.21 -1.26 6.43
N LEU A 36 2.99 -0.78 6.65
CA LEU A 36 1.80 -1.26 5.95
C LEU A 36 1.89 -1.01 4.44
N TRP A 37 2.41 0.15 4.00
CA TRP A 37 2.67 0.40 2.59
C TRP A 37 3.66 -0.61 2.00
N PHE A 38 4.77 -0.88 2.69
CA PHE A 38 5.76 -1.84 2.24
C PHE A 38 5.18 -3.25 2.14
N TYR A 39 4.35 -3.67 3.09
CA TYR A 39 3.71 -4.99 3.06
C TYR A 39 2.78 -5.13 1.85
N PHE A 40 1.92 -4.13 1.60
CA PHE A 40 1.10 -4.12 0.40
C PHE A 40 1.92 -4.18 -0.89
N LEU A 41 2.99 -3.38 -1.01
CA LEU A 41 3.84 -3.34 -2.20
C LEU A 41 4.50 -4.69 -2.47
N ASN A 42 5.04 -5.35 -1.44
CA ASN A 42 5.60 -6.70 -1.57
C ASN A 42 4.54 -7.71 -2.02
N THR A 43 3.38 -7.71 -1.38
CA THR A 43 2.30 -8.64 -1.72
C THR A 43 1.79 -8.41 -3.14
N LEU A 44 1.76 -7.15 -3.64
CA LEU A 44 1.44 -6.84 -5.03
C LEU A 44 2.52 -7.33 -5.99
N ASN A 45 3.81 -7.15 -5.66
CA ASN A 45 4.93 -7.64 -6.46
C ASN A 45 4.91 -9.18 -6.59
N ASP A 46 4.56 -9.89 -5.52
CA ASP A 46 4.45 -11.35 -5.50
C ASP A 46 3.39 -11.90 -6.47
N LEU A 47 2.39 -11.09 -6.86
CA LEU A 47 1.34 -11.50 -7.80
C LEU A 47 1.87 -11.73 -9.23
N LYS A 48 3.15 -11.46 -9.47
CA LYS A 48 3.81 -11.74 -10.75
C LYS A 48 4.08 -13.23 -10.91
N THR A 49 4.50 -13.86 -9.82
CA THR A 49 4.91 -15.27 -9.77
C THR A 49 3.82 -16.15 -9.15
N HIS A 50 2.99 -15.57 -8.28
CA HIS A 50 1.90 -16.26 -7.59
C HIS A 50 0.54 -15.69 -8.02
N SER A 51 -0.51 -16.50 -8.02
CA SER A 51 -1.88 -16.02 -8.25
C SER A 51 -2.53 -15.42 -7.00
N SER A 52 -1.90 -15.60 -5.84
CA SER A 52 -2.36 -15.16 -4.53
C SER A 52 -1.15 -14.88 -3.64
N SER A 53 -1.19 -13.79 -2.89
CA SER A 53 -0.23 -13.50 -1.80
C SER A 53 -0.97 -12.84 -0.64
N GLU A 54 -0.41 -12.90 0.55
CA GLU A 54 -1.06 -12.47 1.79
C GLU A 54 -0.06 -11.92 2.82
N PHE A 55 -0.55 -11.12 3.75
CA PHE A 55 0.20 -10.64 4.89
C PHE A 55 -0.74 -10.34 6.08
N TYR A 56 -0.15 -10.14 7.26
CA TYR A 56 -0.86 -9.63 8.43
C TYR A 56 -0.43 -8.19 8.71
N PHE A 57 -1.37 -7.39 9.20
CA PHE A 57 -1.06 -6.05 9.70
C PHE A 57 0.06 -6.09 10.75
N PRO A 58 0.93 -5.07 10.81
CA PRO A 58 2.08 -5.06 11.72
C PRO A 58 1.71 -5.21 13.21
N ASP A 59 0.77 -4.40 13.69
CA ASP A 59 0.39 -4.36 15.11
C ASP A 59 -0.93 -5.07 15.42
N GLN A 60 -1.64 -5.56 14.41
CA GLN A 60 -2.96 -6.16 14.56
C GLN A 60 -3.09 -7.50 13.83
N PRO A 61 -3.90 -8.46 14.34
CA PRO A 61 -4.10 -9.77 13.71
C PRO A 61 -5.04 -9.70 12.50
N ILE A 62 -5.00 -8.61 11.72
CA ILE A 62 -5.83 -8.43 10.52
C ILE A 62 -5.10 -9.05 9.34
N LYS A 63 -5.78 -9.96 8.65
CA LYS A 63 -5.23 -10.62 7.46
C LYS A 63 -5.66 -9.88 6.19
N VAL A 64 -4.69 -9.65 5.30
CA VAL A 64 -4.92 -9.16 3.94
C VAL A 64 -4.55 -10.23 2.94
N ILE A 65 -5.43 -10.48 1.98
CA ILE A 65 -5.21 -11.42 0.88
C ILE A 65 -5.47 -10.70 -0.43
N LEU A 66 -4.49 -10.75 -1.33
CA LEU A 66 -4.58 -10.26 -2.69
C LEU A 66 -4.54 -11.44 -3.65
N GLN A 67 -5.55 -11.56 -4.50
CA GLN A 67 -5.62 -12.63 -5.50
C GLN A 67 -5.83 -12.04 -6.89
N LYS A 68 -4.91 -12.34 -7.81
CA LYS A 68 -5.02 -11.93 -9.21
C LYS A 68 -5.64 -13.05 -10.04
N LYS A 69 -6.78 -12.77 -10.67
CA LYS A 69 -7.46 -13.67 -11.61
C LYS A 69 -7.72 -12.93 -12.91
N ASN A 70 -6.97 -13.28 -13.96
CA ASN A 70 -7.00 -12.58 -15.25
C ASN A 70 -6.76 -11.07 -15.05
N SER A 71 -7.70 -10.23 -15.51
CA SER A 71 -7.68 -8.77 -15.35
C SER A 71 -8.29 -8.28 -14.03
N ARG A 72 -8.63 -9.17 -13.10
CA ARG A 72 -9.27 -8.81 -11.83
C ARG A 72 -8.35 -9.01 -10.65
N LEU A 73 -8.45 -8.09 -9.68
CA LEU A 73 -7.88 -8.23 -8.35
C LEU A 73 -9.01 -8.44 -7.35
N ILE A 74 -8.89 -9.51 -6.56
CA ILE A 74 -9.71 -9.73 -5.38
C ILE A 74 -8.87 -9.33 -4.18
N LEU A 75 -9.28 -8.25 -3.50
CA LEU A 75 -8.73 -7.83 -2.22
C LEU A 75 -9.68 -8.28 -1.13
N THR A 76 -9.17 -9.08 -0.19
CA THR A 76 -9.87 -9.47 1.03
C THR A 76 -9.11 -8.89 2.22
N VAL A 77 -9.83 -8.19 3.10
CA VAL A 77 -9.32 -7.69 4.38
C VAL A 77 -10.28 -8.20 5.44
N ASP A 78 -9.78 -9.07 6.31
CA ASP A 78 -10.63 -9.79 7.26
C ASP A 78 -11.80 -10.49 6.54
N ASP A 79 -13.06 -10.25 6.94
CA ASP A 79 -14.25 -10.80 6.27
C ASP A 79 -14.72 -9.98 5.05
N ASP A 80 -14.19 -8.77 4.87
CA ASP A 80 -14.61 -7.89 3.78
C ASP A 80 -13.81 -8.17 2.49
N ARG A 81 -14.51 -8.13 1.36
CA ARG A 81 -13.93 -8.33 0.04
C ARG A 81 -14.41 -7.31 -0.97
N ILE A 82 -13.52 -6.93 -1.88
CA ILE A 82 -13.83 -6.26 -3.15
C ILE A 82 -13.24 -7.05 -4.33
N ASN A 83 -13.82 -6.84 -5.50
CA ASN A 83 -13.32 -7.36 -6.77
C ASN A 83 -13.26 -6.18 -7.75
N VAL A 84 -12.05 -5.80 -8.16
CA VAL A 84 -11.77 -4.59 -8.94
C VAL A 84 -10.93 -4.94 -10.17
N ASP A 85 -10.89 -4.05 -11.16
CA ASP A 85 -9.95 -4.20 -12.26
C ASP A 85 -8.51 -4.09 -11.73
N PHE A 86 -7.64 -5.00 -12.16
CA PHE A 86 -6.28 -5.07 -11.66
C PHE A 86 -5.47 -3.81 -12.04
N ILE A 87 -5.62 -3.31 -13.27
CA ILE A 87 -4.87 -2.14 -13.73
C ILE A 87 -5.37 -0.88 -13.04
N GLU A 88 -6.69 -0.72 -12.92
CA GLU A 88 -7.30 0.40 -12.19
C GLU A 88 -6.82 0.47 -10.73
N PHE A 89 -6.82 -0.68 -10.04
CA PHE A 89 -6.32 -0.75 -8.66
C PHE A 89 -4.83 -0.40 -8.59
N MET A 90 -4.00 -0.97 -9.45
CA MET A 90 -2.55 -0.72 -9.44
C MET A 90 -2.23 0.75 -9.72
N GLN A 91 -2.95 1.40 -10.64
CA GLN A 91 -2.77 2.83 -10.91
C GLN A 91 -3.09 3.67 -9.66
N ALA A 92 -4.26 3.49 -9.06
CA ALA A 92 -4.67 4.26 -7.89
C ALA A 92 -3.77 3.98 -6.68
N PHE A 93 -3.49 2.70 -6.40
CA PHE A 93 -2.75 2.29 -5.21
C PHE A 93 -1.28 2.72 -5.26
N LEU A 94 -0.59 2.52 -6.40
CA LEU A 94 0.81 2.94 -6.55
C LEU A 94 0.97 4.46 -6.61
N SER A 95 -0.04 5.18 -7.13
CA SER A 95 -0.05 6.65 -7.07
C SER A 95 -0.15 7.13 -5.61
N ALA A 96 -1.08 6.58 -4.83
CA ALA A 96 -1.25 6.95 -3.42
C ALA A 96 0.00 6.60 -2.59
N ALA A 97 0.62 5.44 -2.83
CA ALA A 97 1.87 5.07 -2.18
C ALA A 97 2.99 6.07 -2.50
N LEU A 98 3.13 6.47 -3.76
CA LEU A 98 4.12 7.46 -4.19
C LEU A 98 3.87 8.83 -3.54
N GLU A 99 2.62 9.28 -3.44
CA GLU A 99 2.25 10.51 -2.73
C GLU A 99 2.65 10.45 -1.26
N PHE A 100 2.40 9.32 -0.58
CA PHE A 100 2.80 9.11 0.80
C PHE A 100 4.31 9.23 1.00
N TYR A 101 5.12 8.49 0.22
CA TYR A 101 6.59 8.55 0.34
C TYR A 101 7.16 9.92 -0.03
N ASN A 102 6.60 10.61 -1.04
CA ASN A 102 6.96 11.99 -1.34
C ASN A 102 6.61 12.96 -0.19
N GLY A 103 5.52 12.68 0.54
CA GLY A 103 5.21 13.36 1.79
C GLY A 103 6.28 13.14 2.86
N LEU A 104 6.74 11.90 3.03
CA LEU A 104 7.81 11.56 3.98
C LEU A 104 9.12 12.26 3.66
N LEU A 105 9.50 12.44 2.38
CA LEU A 105 10.70 13.19 2.01
C LEU A 105 10.70 14.62 2.56
N LYS A 106 9.53 15.27 2.58
CA LYS A 106 9.38 16.64 3.08
C LYS A 106 9.50 16.72 4.60
N ILE A 107 9.06 15.68 5.30
CA ILE A 107 9.01 15.63 6.78
C ILE A 107 10.34 15.11 7.34
N PHE A 108 10.96 14.14 6.67
CA PHE A 108 12.14 13.39 7.12
C PHE A 108 13.27 13.42 6.08
N PRO A 109 13.84 14.60 5.76
CA PRO A 109 14.91 14.71 4.77
C PRO A 109 16.16 13.89 5.10
N LYS A 110 16.37 13.57 6.39
CA LYS A 110 17.49 12.71 6.85
C LYS A 110 17.30 11.22 6.54
N LYS A 111 16.09 10.79 6.19
CA LYS A 111 15.74 9.39 5.86
C LYS A 111 15.55 9.19 4.35
N GLN A 112 16.08 10.12 3.53
CA GLN A 112 15.87 10.12 2.08
C GLN A 112 16.29 8.82 1.39
N GLU A 113 17.36 8.17 1.83
CA GLU A 113 17.85 6.93 1.22
C GLU A 113 16.81 5.80 1.36
N ASP A 114 16.32 5.58 2.58
CA ASP A 114 15.25 4.60 2.88
C ASP A 114 13.95 4.92 2.12
N ILE A 115 13.62 6.21 1.99
CA ILE A 115 12.41 6.64 1.28
C ILE A 115 12.57 6.43 -0.24
N TYR A 116 13.74 6.75 -0.80
CA TYR A 116 14.02 6.53 -2.22
C TYR A 116 14.07 5.04 -2.57
N TYR A 117 14.53 4.18 -1.67
CA TYR A 117 14.42 2.74 -1.85
C TYR A 117 12.97 2.31 -2.12
N ASN A 118 12.02 2.77 -1.30
CA ASN A 118 10.60 2.46 -1.47
C ASN A 118 10.00 3.08 -2.74
N ILE A 119 10.40 4.31 -3.10
CA ILE A 119 9.97 4.95 -4.36
C ILE A 119 10.46 4.15 -5.58
N ASN A 120 11.73 3.73 -5.58
CA ASN A 120 12.28 2.92 -6.66
C ASN A 120 11.56 1.57 -6.75
N PHE A 121 11.22 0.95 -5.63
CA PHE A 121 10.44 -0.29 -5.61
C PHE A 121 9.04 -0.12 -6.20
N ILE A 122 8.37 1.02 -5.96
CA ILE A 122 7.11 1.35 -6.65
C ILE A 122 7.30 1.41 -8.17
N ASP A 123 8.36 2.04 -8.64
CA ASP A 123 8.64 2.16 -10.08
C ASP A 123 9.01 0.82 -10.71
N GLU A 124 9.71 -0.07 -9.99
CA GLU A 124 9.92 -1.45 -10.40
C GLU A 124 8.59 -2.20 -10.60
N ILE A 125 7.66 -2.07 -9.65
CA ILE A 125 6.33 -2.67 -9.75
C ILE A 125 5.55 -2.08 -10.95
N LYS A 126 5.60 -0.76 -11.17
CA LYS A 126 4.96 -0.14 -12.35
C LYS A 126 5.50 -0.73 -13.65
N ASN A 127 6.82 -0.84 -13.76
CA ASN A 127 7.48 -1.40 -14.94
C ASN A 127 7.10 -2.87 -15.14
N LEU A 128 7.06 -3.66 -14.06
CA LEU A 128 6.72 -5.07 -14.07
C LEU A 128 5.31 -5.36 -14.62
N TYR A 129 4.37 -4.46 -14.32
CA TYR A 129 2.96 -4.58 -14.70
C TYR A 129 2.54 -3.64 -15.84
N HIS A 130 3.49 -2.91 -16.45
CA HIS A 130 3.24 -1.93 -17.50
C HIS A 130 2.19 -0.86 -17.11
N ILE A 131 2.25 -0.41 -15.86
CA ILE A 131 1.36 0.63 -15.34
C ILE A 131 1.87 1.99 -15.81
N GLN A 132 1.03 2.72 -16.55
CA GLN A 132 1.33 4.09 -16.97
C GLN A 132 1.36 5.00 -15.74
N SER A 133 2.39 5.83 -15.63
CA SER A 133 2.40 6.94 -14.68
C SER A 133 1.27 7.91 -15.05
N SER A 134 0.29 8.09 -14.17
CA SER A 134 -0.70 9.15 -14.33
C SER A 134 0.02 10.49 -14.26
N THR A 135 0.00 11.22 -15.38
CA THR A 135 0.44 12.62 -15.52
C THR A 135 -0.36 13.57 -14.63
#